data_AF-A0A937MXD3-F1
#
_entry.id   AF-A0A937MXD3-F1
#
_cell.length_a   1.000
_cell.length_b   1.000
_cell.length_c   1.000
_cell.angle_alpha   90.00
_cell.angle_beta   90.00
_cell.angle_gamma   90.00
#
_symmetry.space_group_name_H-M   'P 1'
#
loop_
_entity.id
_entity.type
_entity.pdbx_description
1 polymer ?
#
loop_
_entity_poly.entity_id
_entity_poly.type
_entity_poly.pdbx_seq_one_letter_code
_entity_poly.pdbx_strand_id
1 'polypeptide(L)'
;MNILLTGASSGLGVALIRRLSNSPDLEIKAMVHRSLVNIDGCEARQGDLDKPELLARAVDGIDTVIHMAALTSSAQESEYFRTNVAGTQNLVDACVLAGVKRIIHISSRAASLDGGGYSRSKLEAEECVKKSGLQWLILRPSEVYGQGTGDTINRLIHWVRRYPLVPVIGTGQARLSPVYIDDLVSVIERLIFDGVLTSETILLAGPEDLTFDELVDRIAGYFGVRRFKLHLPAGLVKFAATVLSGMGMKILVPDQIPRLLCSKDQDISKTSALISYSPRKLEEGMAEYWRD
;
A
#
# COMPACT_ATOMS: atom_id res chain seq x y z
N MET A 1 5.76 -23.47 -7.02
CA MET A 1 4.62 -22.93 -6.24
C MET A 1 3.88 -21.91 -7.08
N ASN A 2 2.56 -22.04 -7.19
CA ASN A 2 1.73 -21.11 -7.96
C ASN A 2 1.30 -19.92 -7.11
N ILE A 3 1.64 -18.69 -7.53
CA ILE A 3 1.28 -17.47 -6.81
C ILE A 3 0.40 -16.58 -7.69
N LEU A 4 -0.77 -16.17 -7.20
CA LEU A 4 -1.61 -15.16 -7.82
C LEU A 4 -1.45 -13.81 -7.12
N LEU A 5 -1.14 -12.76 -7.89
CA LEU A 5 -1.07 -11.37 -7.40
C LEU A 5 -2.32 -10.62 -7.86
N THR A 6 -3.14 -10.15 -6.94
CA THR A 6 -4.12 -9.10 -7.26
C THR A 6 -3.45 -7.73 -7.13
N GLY A 7 -3.95 -6.72 -7.84
CA GLY A 7 -3.29 -5.40 -7.83
C GLY A 7 -1.92 -5.44 -8.51
N ALA A 8 -1.70 -6.41 -9.41
CA ALA A 8 -0.45 -6.64 -10.13
C ALA A 8 0.04 -5.43 -10.94
N SER A 9 -0.89 -4.56 -11.39
CA SER A 9 -0.56 -3.33 -12.12
C SER A 9 -0.12 -2.15 -11.23
N SER A 10 -0.18 -2.30 -9.90
CA SER A 10 0.31 -1.27 -8.98
C SER A 10 1.83 -1.20 -8.98
N GLY A 11 2.42 -0.08 -8.51
CA GLY A 11 3.87 0.05 -8.38
C GLY A 11 4.50 -1.08 -7.57
N LEU A 12 3.89 -1.43 -6.43
CA LEU A 12 4.31 -2.57 -5.62
C LEU A 12 4.14 -3.90 -6.36
N GLY A 13 3.00 -4.11 -7.03
CA GLY A 13 2.75 -5.32 -7.80
C GLY A 13 3.78 -5.55 -8.91
N VAL A 14 4.08 -4.51 -9.68
CA VAL A 14 5.10 -4.55 -10.76
C VAL A 14 6.48 -4.86 -10.18
N ALA A 15 6.88 -4.19 -9.09
CA ALA A 15 8.18 -4.40 -8.45
C ALA A 15 8.29 -5.83 -7.89
N LEU A 16 7.22 -6.34 -7.29
CA LEU A 16 7.18 -7.70 -6.75
C LEU A 16 7.24 -8.75 -7.86
N ILE A 17 6.50 -8.58 -8.96
CA ILE A 17 6.59 -9.49 -10.12
C ILE A 17 8.02 -9.52 -10.63
N ARG A 18 8.64 -8.37 -10.89
CA ARG A 18 10.05 -8.31 -11.36
C ARG A 18 11.02 -9.01 -10.42
N ARG A 19 10.81 -8.91 -9.10
CA ARG A 19 11.63 -9.59 -8.10
C ARG A 19 11.46 -11.11 -8.16
N LEU A 20 10.23 -11.58 -8.24
CA LEU A 20 9.89 -12.99 -8.13
C LEU A 20 9.99 -13.78 -9.44
N SER A 21 9.84 -13.13 -10.60
CA SER A 21 9.79 -13.78 -11.92
C SER A 21 11.09 -14.50 -12.32
N ASN A 22 12.20 -14.22 -11.65
CA ASN A 22 13.47 -14.93 -11.89
C ASN A 22 13.62 -16.20 -11.02
N SER A 23 12.70 -16.47 -10.10
CA SER A 23 12.78 -17.67 -9.26
C SER A 23 12.29 -18.90 -10.02
N PRO A 24 13.12 -19.96 -10.16
CA PRO A 24 12.71 -21.18 -10.85
C PRO A 24 11.62 -21.96 -10.09
N ASP A 25 11.45 -21.70 -8.79
CA ASP A 25 10.50 -22.41 -7.93
C ASP A 25 9.11 -21.76 -7.91
N LEU A 26 8.96 -20.59 -8.54
CA LEU A 26 7.72 -19.80 -8.52
C LEU A 26 7.14 -19.66 -9.92
N GLU A 27 5.84 -19.85 -10.02
CA GLU A 27 5.09 -19.45 -11.21
C GLU A 27 4.13 -18.33 -10.85
N ILE A 28 4.37 -17.15 -11.40
CA ILE A 28 3.65 -15.92 -11.05
C ILE A 28 2.48 -15.69 -12.00
N LYS A 29 1.29 -15.51 -11.42
CA LYS A 29 0.05 -15.18 -12.12
C LYS A 29 -0.37 -13.76 -11.73
N ALA A 30 -0.52 -12.87 -12.71
CA ALA A 30 -0.96 -11.50 -12.49
C ALA A 30 -2.47 -11.39 -12.76
N MET A 31 -3.27 -11.09 -11.73
CA MET A 31 -4.69 -10.85 -11.93
C MET A 31 -4.91 -9.47 -12.56
N VAL A 32 -5.52 -9.45 -13.74
CA VAL A 32 -5.79 -8.24 -14.52
C VAL A 32 -7.29 -8.02 -14.67
N HIS A 33 -7.74 -6.80 -14.37
CA HIS A 33 -9.14 -6.38 -14.50
C HIS A 33 -9.35 -5.56 -15.79
N ARG A 34 -8.73 -4.36 -15.86
CA ARG A 34 -8.94 -3.41 -16.97
C ARG A 34 -7.69 -3.17 -17.83
N SER A 35 -6.52 -3.22 -17.21
CA SER A 35 -5.25 -2.97 -17.88
C SER A 35 -4.50 -4.28 -18.03
N LEU A 36 -4.03 -4.57 -19.24
CA LEU A 36 -3.09 -5.67 -19.45
C LEU A 36 -1.80 -5.35 -18.70
N VAL A 37 -1.37 -6.30 -17.89
CA VAL A 37 -0.04 -6.30 -17.29
C VAL A 37 0.80 -7.19 -18.18
N ASN A 38 1.55 -6.58 -19.10
CA ASN A 38 2.52 -7.29 -19.92
C ASN A 38 3.87 -7.21 -19.21
N ILE A 39 4.09 -8.08 -18.23
CA ILE A 39 5.36 -8.20 -17.52
C ILE A 39 5.93 -9.58 -17.83
N ASP A 40 7.18 -9.59 -18.30
CA ASP A 40 7.91 -10.82 -18.59
C ASP A 40 7.99 -11.72 -17.35
N GLY A 41 7.80 -13.03 -17.54
CA GLY A 41 7.85 -14.00 -16.45
C GLY A 41 6.60 -14.02 -15.56
N CYS A 42 5.45 -13.54 -16.04
CA CYS A 42 4.16 -13.78 -15.40
C CYS A 42 3.04 -14.11 -16.40
N GLU A 43 2.12 -14.99 -15.99
CA GLU A 43 0.91 -15.31 -16.73
C GLU A 43 -0.21 -14.34 -16.33
N ALA A 44 -0.82 -13.65 -17.29
CA ALA A 44 -1.96 -12.79 -17.01
C ALA A 44 -3.25 -13.62 -16.86
N ARG A 45 -3.99 -13.41 -15.77
CA ARG A 45 -5.30 -14.03 -15.54
C ARG A 45 -6.37 -12.97 -15.38
N GLN A 46 -7.47 -13.10 -16.12
CA GLN A 46 -8.58 -12.17 -15.97
C GLN A 46 -9.26 -12.35 -14.62
N GLY A 47 -9.51 -11.26 -13.91
CA GLY A 47 -10.22 -11.28 -12.63
C GLY A 47 -10.76 -9.90 -12.25
N ASP A 48 -11.85 -9.89 -11.50
CA ASP A 48 -12.48 -8.68 -10.96
C ASP A 48 -13.05 -9.03 -9.58
N LEU A 49 -12.73 -8.21 -8.57
CA LEU A 49 -13.16 -8.45 -7.19
C LEU A 49 -14.68 -8.39 -7.04
N ASP A 50 -15.37 -7.69 -7.94
CA ASP A 50 -16.83 -7.58 -7.96
C ASP A 50 -17.50 -8.74 -8.74
N LYS A 51 -16.73 -9.67 -9.33
CA LYS A 51 -17.23 -10.75 -10.19
C LYS A 51 -16.73 -12.14 -9.74
N PRO A 52 -17.44 -12.81 -8.82
CA PRO A 52 -17.05 -14.10 -8.25
C PRO A 52 -16.71 -15.19 -9.29
N GLU A 53 -17.40 -15.21 -10.42
CA GLU A 53 -17.18 -16.18 -11.50
C GLU A 53 -15.81 -16.02 -12.18
N LEU A 54 -15.28 -14.79 -12.24
CA LEU A 54 -13.94 -14.54 -12.75
C LEU A 54 -12.88 -14.88 -11.71
N LEU A 55 -13.18 -14.65 -10.43
CA LEU A 55 -12.28 -15.00 -9.33
C LEU A 55 -12.06 -16.50 -9.25
N ALA A 56 -13.10 -17.32 -9.39
CA ALA A 56 -13.00 -18.78 -9.39
C ALA A 56 -11.99 -19.29 -10.44
N ARG A 57 -11.99 -18.70 -11.63
CA ARG A 57 -11.01 -19.04 -12.69
C ARG A 57 -9.62 -18.49 -12.38
N ALA A 58 -9.52 -17.30 -11.81
CA ALA A 58 -8.24 -16.68 -11.48
C ALA A 58 -7.46 -17.48 -10.43
N VAL A 59 -8.15 -18.02 -9.42
CA VAL A 59 -7.55 -18.76 -8.30
C VAL A 59 -7.35 -20.25 -8.56
N ASP A 60 -7.79 -20.78 -9.71
CA ASP A 60 -7.66 -22.20 -10.03
C ASP A 60 -6.18 -22.66 -10.09
N GLY A 61 -5.85 -23.74 -9.37
CA GLY A 61 -4.49 -24.26 -9.26
C GLY A 61 -3.48 -23.36 -8.52
N ILE A 62 -3.95 -22.33 -7.79
CA ILE A 62 -3.08 -21.41 -7.05
C ILE A 62 -2.79 -21.95 -5.64
N ASP A 63 -1.52 -21.94 -5.23
CA ASP A 63 -1.11 -22.29 -3.86
C ASP A 63 -1.22 -21.09 -2.91
N THR A 64 -0.84 -19.91 -3.38
CA THR A 64 -0.70 -18.67 -2.60
C THR A 64 -1.32 -17.48 -3.31
N VAL A 65 -2.13 -16.70 -2.61
CA VAL A 65 -2.62 -15.41 -3.12
C VAL A 65 -1.93 -14.26 -2.40
N ILE A 66 -1.38 -13.31 -3.15
CA ILE A 66 -0.90 -12.02 -2.63
C ILE A 66 -1.93 -10.96 -3.03
N HIS A 67 -2.73 -10.54 -2.05
CA HIS A 67 -3.86 -9.65 -2.28
C HIS A 67 -3.44 -8.19 -2.03
N MET A 68 -3.13 -7.44 -3.11
CA MET A 68 -2.79 -6.00 -3.06
C MET A 68 -3.88 -5.09 -3.64
N ALA A 69 -4.85 -5.65 -4.36
CA ALA A 69 -5.92 -4.85 -4.96
C ALA A 69 -6.73 -4.12 -3.89
N ALA A 70 -6.81 -2.80 -3.99
CA ALA A 70 -7.62 -1.95 -3.14
C ALA A 70 -7.96 -0.65 -3.86
N LEU A 71 -9.12 -0.08 -3.55
CA LEU A 71 -9.46 1.30 -3.87
C LEU A 71 -8.87 2.21 -2.80
N THR A 72 -7.96 3.11 -3.21
CA THR A 72 -7.21 3.99 -2.28
C THR A 72 -7.69 5.43 -2.28
N SER A 73 -8.57 5.79 -3.23
CA SER A 73 -9.12 7.13 -3.38
C SER A 73 -10.52 7.07 -4.01
N SER A 74 -11.54 7.52 -3.30
CA SER A 74 -12.89 7.74 -3.80
C SER A 74 -13.57 8.91 -3.08
N ALA A 75 -14.42 9.64 -3.82
CA ALA A 75 -15.30 10.66 -3.25
C ALA A 75 -16.48 10.06 -2.46
N GLN A 76 -16.81 8.79 -2.70
CA GLN A 76 -17.91 8.07 -2.05
C GLN A 76 -17.34 7.00 -1.13
N GLU A 77 -17.59 7.15 0.17
CA GLU A 77 -17.09 6.22 1.18
C GLU A 77 -17.55 4.77 0.93
N SER A 78 -18.78 4.57 0.47
CA SER A 78 -19.34 3.26 0.15
C SER A 78 -18.54 2.48 -0.91
N GLU A 79 -17.85 3.16 -1.83
CA GLU A 79 -17.01 2.48 -2.83
C GLU A 79 -15.78 1.82 -2.21
N TYR A 80 -15.25 2.36 -1.10
CA TYR A 80 -14.19 1.70 -0.35
C TYR A 80 -14.68 0.39 0.25
N PHE A 81 -15.85 0.38 0.88
CA PHE A 81 -16.41 -0.85 1.47
C PHE A 81 -16.77 -1.88 0.40
N ARG A 82 -17.37 -1.45 -0.72
CA ARG A 82 -17.66 -2.37 -1.84
C ARG A 82 -16.38 -3.04 -2.35
N THR A 83 -15.35 -2.26 -2.64
CA THR A 83 -14.13 -2.80 -3.26
C THR A 83 -13.23 -3.51 -2.25
N ASN A 84 -12.94 -2.87 -1.11
CA ASN A 84 -11.95 -3.35 -0.17
C ASN A 84 -12.52 -4.38 0.79
N VAL A 85 -13.80 -4.33 1.15
CA VAL A 85 -14.41 -5.32 2.07
C VAL A 85 -15.09 -6.43 1.27
N ALA A 86 -16.17 -6.10 0.53
CA ALA A 86 -16.91 -7.11 -0.21
C ALA A 86 -16.05 -7.79 -1.30
N GLY A 87 -15.22 -7.01 -2.00
CA GLY A 87 -14.25 -7.57 -2.95
C GLY A 87 -13.20 -8.49 -2.33
N THR A 88 -12.70 -8.16 -1.13
CA THR A 88 -11.79 -9.06 -0.38
C THR A 88 -12.52 -10.34 0.04
N GLN A 89 -13.76 -10.22 0.52
CA GLN A 89 -14.57 -11.38 0.90
C GLN A 89 -14.80 -12.31 -0.30
N ASN A 90 -15.17 -11.77 -1.46
CA ASN A 90 -15.35 -12.56 -2.68
C ASN A 90 -14.08 -13.32 -3.08
N LEU A 91 -12.91 -12.67 -2.96
CA LEU A 91 -11.62 -13.32 -3.24
C LEU A 91 -11.32 -14.42 -2.22
N VAL A 92 -11.54 -14.16 -0.93
CA VAL A 92 -11.36 -15.13 0.15
C VAL A 92 -12.25 -16.36 -0.08
N ASP A 93 -13.53 -16.16 -0.40
CA ASP A 93 -14.47 -17.25 -0.65
C ASP A 93 -14.03 -18.10 -1.86
N ALA A 94 -13.59 -17.45 -2.93
CA ALA A 94 -13.03 -18.15 -4.10
C ALA A 94 -11.76 -18.95 -3.73
N CYS A 95 -10.87 -18.38 -2.92
CA CYS A 95 -9.66 -19.05 -2.46
C CYS A 95 -9.98 -20.31 -1.65
N VAL A 96 -10.92 -20.21 -0.71
CA VAL A 96 -11.36 -21.33 0.13
C VAL A 96 -11.95 -22.44 -0.72
N LEU A 97 -12.86 -22.11 -1.66
CA LEU A 97 -13.49 -23.09 -2.55
C LEU A 97 -12.48 -23.79 -3.47
N ALA A 98 -11.47 -23.08 -3.94
CA ALA A 98 -10.42 -23.62 -4.81
C ALA A 98 -9.31 -24.36 -4.06
N GLY A 99 -9.33 -24.37 -2.72
CA GLY A 99 -8.31 -25.02 -1.90
C GLY A 99 -6.95 -24.30 -1.90
N VAL A 100 -6.95 -22.97 -2.12
CA VAL A 100 -5.77 -22.14 -1.91
C VAL A 100 -5.31 -22.33 -0.47
N LYS A 101 -4.00 -22.47 -0.26
CA LYS A 101 -3.47 -22.80 1.07
C LYS A 101 -3.27 -21.56 1.93
N ARG A 102 -2.85 -20.46 1.29
CA ARG A 102 -2.41 -19.26 2.00
C ARG A 102 -2.75 -17.95 1.28
N ILE A 103 -2.95 -16.90 2.06
CA ILE A 103 -3.17 -15.53 1.59
C ILE A 103 -2.26 -14.53 2.31
N ILE A 104 -1.50 -13.75 1.55
CA ILE A 104 -0.76 -12.59 2.06
C ILE A 104 -1.57 -11.35 1.68
N HIS A 105 -2.18 -10.69 2.66
CA HIS A 105 -2.98 -9.49 2.44
C HIS A 105 -2.14 -8.23 2.67
N ILE A 106 -2.02 -7.39 1.64
CA ILE A 106 -1.40 -6.08 1.78
C ILE A 106 -2.48 -5.09 2.24
N SER A 107 -2.45 -4.82 3.54
CA SER A 107 -3.29 -3.84 4.21
C SER A 107 -2.65 -2.44 4.15
N SER A 108 -2.73 -1.68 5.23
CA SER A 108 -2.19 -0.33 5.35
C SER A 108 -1.89 -0.04 6.81
N ARG A 109 -0.81 0.69 7.09
CA ARG A 109 -0.54 1.24 8.43
C ARG A 109 -1.67 2.13 8.95
N ALA A 110 -2.44 2.72 8.03
CA ALA A 110 -3.61 3.51 8.38
C ALA A 110 -4.87 2.68 8.66
N ALA A 111 -4.82 1.34 8.65
CA ALA A 111 -5.98 0.50 8.95
C ALA A 111 -6.42 0.67 10.42
N SER A 112 -7.40 1.55 10.64
CA SER A 112 -7.88 1.97 11.95
C SER A 112 -9.33 2.46 11.88
N LEU A 113 -10.00 2.55 13.03
CA LEU A 113 -11.38 3.02 13.12
C LEU A 113 -11.51 4.54 12.94
N ASP A 114 -10.46 5.28 13.29
CA ASP A 114 -10.38 6.75 13.33
C ASP A 114 -9.85 7.37 12.02
N GLY A 115 -9.28 6.59 11.11
CA GLY A 115 -8.61 7.08 9.90
C GLY A 115 -9.51 7.37 8.69
N GLY A 116 -10.83 7.38 8.84
CA GLY A 116 -11.79 7.59 7.74
C GLY A 116 -12.27 6.31 7.03
N GLY A 117 -12.97 6.48 5.92
CA GLY A 117 -13.65 5.41 5.18
C GLY A 117 -12.67 4.38 4.59
N TYR A 118 -11.59 4.85 3.95
CA TYR A 118 -10.54 3.96 3.47
C TYR A 118 -9.92 3.13 4.60
N SER A 119 -9.55 3.79 5.70
CA SER A 119 -8.90 3.17 6.86
C SER A 119 -9.78 2.11 7.52
N ARG A 120 -11.08 2.41 7.71
CA ARG A 120 -12.08 1.45 8.19
C ARG A 120 -12.23 0.28 7.24
N SER A 121 -12.34 0.55 5.93
CA SER A 121 -12.50 -0.52 4.93
C SER A 121 -11.30 -1.48 4.91
N LYS A 122 -10.08 -0.98 5.12
CA LYS A 122 -8.87 -1.83 5.22
C LYS A 122 -8.85 -2.65 6.50
N LEU A 123 -9.26 -2.06 7.62
CA LEU A 123 -9.38 -2.79 8.89
C LEU A 123 -10.44 -3.91 8.80
N GLU A 124 -11.57 -3.65 8.16
CA GLU A 124 -12.63 -4.66 7.99
C GLU A 124 -12.23 -5.76 6.99
N ALA A 125 -11.52 -5.41 5.92
CA ALA A 125 -10.95 -6.38 4.97
C ALA A 125 -9.97 -7.35 5.66
N GLU A 126 -9.18 -6.87 6.63
CA GLU A 126 -8.33 -7.74 7.44
C GLU A 126 -9.15 -8.78 8.21
N GLU A 127 -10.31 -8.41 8.76
CA GLU A 127 -11.17 -9.33 9.48
C GLU A 127 -11.76 -10.42 8.56
N CYS A 128 -12.08 -10.08 7.30
CA CYS A 128 -12.47 -11.08 6.29
C CYS A 128 -11.36 -12.13 6.10
N VAL A 129 -10.12 -11.68 5.97
CA VAL A 129 -8.95 -12.57 5.80
C VAL A 129 -8.72 -13.41 7.05
N LYS A 130 -8.79 -12.82 8.25
CA LYS A 130 -8.56 -13.53 9.52
C LYS A 130 -9.57 -14.65 9.75
N LYS A 131 -10.82 -14.46 9.32
CA LYS A 131 -11.94 -15.40 9.48
C LYS A 131 -12.05 -16.43 8.35
N SER A 132 -11.17 -16.38 7.35
CA SER A 132 -11.22 -17.23 6.16
C SER A 132 -10.98 -18.72 6.42
N GLY A 133 -10.27 -19.07 7.51
CA GLY A 133 -9.76 -20.41 7.74
C GLY A 133 -8.50 -20.76 6.92
N LEU A 134 -8.03 -19.86 6.06
CA LEU A 134 -6.76 -20.00 5.33
C LEU A 134 -5.58 -19.69 6.27
N GLN A 135 -4.38 -20.16 5.91
CA GLN A 135 -3.17 -19.56 6.47
C GLN A 135 -3.06 -18.12 5.95
N TRP A 136 -2.88 -17.15 6.85
CA TRP A 136 -2.86 -15.75 6.44
C TRP A 136 -1.70 -14.98 7.06
N LEU A 137 -1.23 -13.99 6.33
CA LEU A 137 -0.33 -12.95 6.85
C LEU A 137 -0.84 -11.61 6.38
N ILE A 138 -1.00 -10.67 7.30
CA ILE A 138 -1.40 -9.31 6.98
C ILE A 138 -0.19 -8.40 7.10
N LEU A 139 0.16 -7.74 6.01
CA LEU A 139 1.23 -6.75 5.95
C LEU A 139 0.61 -5.37 5.94
N ARG A 140 0.96 -4.53 6.91
CA ARG A 140 0.55 -3.12 6.98
C ARG A 140 1.74 -2.25 6.55
N PRO A 141 1.96 -2.01 5.25
CA PRO A 141 2.99 -1.07 4.82
C PRO A 141 2.65 0.36 5.27
N SER A 142 3.69 1.12 5.60
CA SER A 142 3.61 2.57 5.78
C SER A 142 3.56 3.30 4.42
N GLU A 143 4.00 4.56 4.37
CA GLU A 143 4.05 5.34 3.14
C GLU A 143 5.19 4.87 2.22
N VAL A 144 4.84 4.01 1.26
CA VAL A 144 5.80 3.43 0.30
C VAL A 144 6.28 4.49 -0.71
N TYR A 145 7.57 4.53 -0.98
CA TYR A 145 8.18 5.42 -1.99
C TYR A 145 9.26 4.71 -2.80
N GLY A 146 9.64 5.30 -3.94
CA GLY A 146 10.62 4.72 -4.87
C GLY A 146 10.09 4.52 -6.29
N GLN A 147 10.83 3.80 -7.13
CA GLN A 147 10.51 3.69 -8.55
C GLN A 147 9.14 3.04 -8.79
N GLY A 148 8.34 3.61 -9.70
CA GLY A 148 7.05 3.05 -10.11
C GLY A 148 5.94 3.18 -9.07
N THR A 149 6.19 3.72 -7.88
CA THR A 149 5.12 4.04 -6.92
C THR A 149 4.43 5.35 -7.28
N GLY A 150 3.11 5.31 -7.38
CA GLY A 150 2.27 6.47 -7.69
C GLY A 150 1.95 7.37 -6.49
N ASP A 151 2.71 7.24 -5.40
CA ASP A 151 2.22 7.56 -4.06
C ASP A 151 2.70 8.91 -3.49
N THR A 152 2.08 9.26 -2.36
CA THR A 152 2.17 10.49 -1.58
C THR A 152 3.60 11.01 -1.41
N ILE A 153 4.55 10.15 -1.06
CA ILE A 153 5.93 10.56 -0.76
C ILE A 153 6.69 10.95 -2.03
N ASN A 154 6.55 10.20 -3.13
CA ASN A 154 7.15 10.58 -4.42
C ASN A 154 6.61 11.93 -4.91
N ARG A 155 5.30 12.18 -4.72
CA ARG A 155 4.69 13.48 -5.03
C ARG A 155 5.25 14.61 -4.15
N LEU A 156 5.44 14.35 -2.85
CA LEU A 156 6.05 15.29 -1.93
C LEU A 156 7.50 15.60 -2.32
N ILE A 157 8.31 14.57 -2.61
CA ILE A 157 9.69 14.70 -3.07
C ILE A 157 9.75 15.59 -4.32
N HIS A 158 8.92 15.28 -5.33
CA HIS A 158 8.85 16.09 -6.54
C HIS A 158 8.44 17.55 -6.25
N TRP A 159 7.46 17.76 -5.36
CA TRP A 159 7.00 19.10 -4.98
C TRP A 159 8.10 19.90 -4.29
N VAL A 160 8.76 19.29 -3.30
CA VAL A 160 9.90 19.87 -2.58
C VAL A 160 11.05 20.15 -3.54
N ARG A 161 11.32 19.31 -4.54
CA ARG A 161 12.35 19.62 -5.54
C ARG A 161 11.98 20.84 -6.39
N ARG A 162 10.71 20.98 -6.79
CA ARG A 162 10.27 21.93 -7.83
C ARG A 162 9.81 23.30 -7.32
N TYR A 163 9.19 23.37 -6.16
CA TYR A 163 8.49 24.57 -5.68
C TYR A 163 9.08 25.10 -4.37
N PRO A 164 9.22 26.43 -4.20
CA PRO A 164 9.79 27.02 -3.00
C PRO A 164 8.85 26.99 -1.78
N LEU A 165 7.56 26.74 -1.99
CA LEU A 165 6.52 26.73 -0.97
C LEU A 165 5.89 25.34 -0.87
N VAL A 166 5.81 24.81 0.34
CA VAL A 166 5.19 23.51 0.64
C VAL A 166 3.95 23.75 1.51
N PRO A 167 2.73 23.44 1.03
CA PRO A 167 1.53 23.50 1.86
C PRO A 167 1.53 22.35 2.87
N VAL A 168 1.34 22.68 4.14
CA VAL A 168 1.26 21.73 5.25
C VAL A 168 -0.16 21.74 5.79
N ILE A 169 -0.82 20.58 5.84
CA ILE A 169 -2.16 20.47 6.42
C ILE A 169 -2.03 20.36 7.94
N GLY A 170 -2.69 21.26 8.67
CA GLY A 170 -2.63 21.33 10.13
C GLY A 170 -1.28 21.83 10.64
N THR A 171 -0.82 21.26 11.76
CA THR A 171 0.38 21.70 12.47
C THR A 171 1.68 21.11 11.94
N GLY A 172 1.63 20.26 10.90
CA GLY A 172 2.80 19.52 10.41
C GLY A 172 3.26 18.37 11.30
N GLN A 173 2.59 18.14 12.43
CA GLN A 173 2.96 17.11 13.42
C GLN A 173 2.44 15.71 13.08
N ALA A 174 1.74 15.55 11.95
CA ALA A 174 1.32 14.24 11.46
C ALA A 174 2.56 13.37 11.21
N ARG A 175 2.60 12.18 11.81
CA ARG A 175 3.77 11.30 11.79
C ARG A 175 3.70 10.29 10.65
N LEU A 176 4.84 10.13 9.98
CA LEU A 176 5.04 9.42 8.72
C LEU A 176 6.31 8.58 8.86
N SER A 177 6.29 7.36 8.34
CA SER A 177 7.45 6.46 8.44
C SER A 177 7.76 5.89 7.07
N PRO A 178 8.25 6.72 6.11
CA PRO A 178 8.37 6.32 4.72
C PRO A 178 9.21 5.05 4.56
N VAL A 179 8.73 4.09 3.79
CA VAL A 179 9.43 2.83 3.52
C VAL A 179 9.79 2.75 2.04
N TYR A 180 11.04 2.40 1.75
CA TYR A 180 11.49 2.26 0.37
C TYR A 180 10.95 0.96 -0.23
N ILE A 181 10.47 1.03 -1.47
CA ILE A 181 9.76 -0.07 -2.13
C ILE A 181 10.58 -1.37 -2.20
N ASP A 182 11.88 -1.30 -2.47
CA ASP A 182 12.67 -2.52 -2.60
C ASP A 182 12.87 -3.23 -1.24
N ASP A 183 12.87 -2.49 -0.13
CA ASP A 183 12.93 -3.09 1.21
C ASP A 183 11.64 -3.85 1.52
N LEU A 184 10.51 -3.25 1.16
CA LEU A 184 9.19 -3.87 1.26
C LEU A 184 9.11 -5.14 0.38
N VAL A 185 9.54 -5.05 -0.87
CA VAL A 185 9.55 -6.18 -1.82
C VAL A 185 10.48 -7.29 -1.34
N SER A 186 11.67 -6.97 -0.82
CA SER A 186 12.59 -7.96 -0.28
C SER A 186 12.03 -8.70 0.93
N VAL A 187 11.26 -8.03 1.80
CA VAL A 187 10.59 -8.69 2.92
C VAL A 187 9.49 -9.62 2.43
N ILE A 188 8.65 -9.17 1.50
CA ILE A 188 7.57 -10.00 0.94
C ILE A 188 8.15 -11.26 0.28
N GLU A 189 9.21 -11.11 -0.51
CA GLU A 189 9.91 -12.24 -1.12
C GLU A 189 10.40 -13.25 -0.08
N ARG A 190 11.11 -12.80 0.97
CA ARG A 190 11.60 -13.72 2.00
C ARG A 190 10.45 -14.40 2.76
N LEU A 191 9.37 -13.67 3.07
CA LEU A 191 8.17 -14.24 3.69
C LEU A 191 7.51 -15.33 2.82
N ILE A 192 7.61 -15.24 1.49
CA ILE A 192 7.12 -16.26 0.57
C ILE A 192 7.95 -17.55 0.68
N PHE A 193 9.29 -17.42 0.77
CA PHE A 193 10.22 -18.56 0.78
C PHE A 193 10.42 -19.19 2.16
N ASP A 194 10.51 -18.39 3.22
CA ASP A 194 10.83 -18.86 4.57
C ASP A 194 9.68 -19.67 5.19
N GLY A 195 8.47 -19.59 4.63
CA GLY A 195 7.32 -20.41 5.03
C GLY A 195 6.80 -20.13 6.45
N VAL A 196 7.39 -19.17 7.18
CA VAL A 196 6.96 -18.71 8.49
C VAL A 196 5.77 -17.77 8.31
N LEU A 197 4.58 -18.35 8.14
CA LEU A 197 3.32 -17.62 8.11
C LEU A 197 2.46 -18.08 9.29
N THR A 198 2.85 -17.62 10.48
CA THR A 198 1.99 -17.59 11.66
C THR A 198 0.91 -16.55 11.39
N SER A 199 -0.37 -16.88 11.57
CA SER A 199 -1.54 -15.99 11.45
C SER A 199 -1.36 -14.65 12.19
N GLU A 200 -0.60 -13.73 11.59
CA GLU A 200 -0.06 -12.53 12.22
C GLU A 200 -0.32 -11.29 11.36
N THR A 201 -0.41 -10.15 12.04
CA THR A 201 -0.46 -8.83 11.42
C THR A 201 0.82 -8.10 11.78
N ILE A 202 1.59 -7.71 10.77
CA ILE A 202 2.89 -7.04 10.96
C ILE A 202 2.99 -5.72 10.21
N LEU A 203 3.76 -4.80 10.77
CA LEU A 203 3.98 -3.45 10.27
C LEU A 203 5.28 -3.39 9.45
N LEU A 204 5.19 -2.91 8.21
CA LEU A 204 6.35 -2.69 7.35
C LEU A 204 6.56 -1.19 7.18
N ALA A 205 7.32 -0.60 8.11
CA ALA A 205 7.62 0.83 8.15
C ALA A 205 9.11 1.09 7.97
N GLY A 206 9.46 2.32 7.54
CA GLY A 206 10.85 2.78 7.55
C GLY A 206 11.42 2.87 8.96
N PRO A 207 12.75 3.05 9.10
CA PRO A 207 13.42 3.04 10.40
C PRO A 207 13.13 4.32 11.21
N GLU A 208 12.59 5.36 10.59
CA GLU A 208 12.41 6.68 11.17
C GLU A 208 10.93 7.06 11.19
N ASP A 209 10.49 7.70 12.27
CA ASP A 209 9.15 8.26 12.38
C ASP A 209 9.25 9.77 12.47
N LEU A 210 8.91 10.38 11.34
CA LEU A 210 9.14 11.77 11.03
C LEU A 210 7.79 12.50 11.06
N THR A 211 7.76 13.67 11.67
CA THR A 211 6.68 14.61 11.41
C THR A 211 6.69 15.02 9.94
N PHE A 212 5.56 15.50 9.41
CA PHE A 212 5.48 16.02 8.04
C PHE A 212 6.50 17.15 7.82
N ASP A 213 6.71 18.00 8.82
CA ASP A 213 7.69 19.08 8.76
C ASP A 213 9.13 18.58 8.68
N GLU A 214 9.49 17.60 9.52
CA GLU A 214 10.81 16.97 9.47
C GLU A 214 11.02 16.25 8.14
N LEU A 215 9.99 15.58 7.62
CA LEU A 215 10.05 14.93 6.32
C LEU A 215 10.35 15.95 5.21
N VAL A 216 9.66 17.09 5.19
CA VAL A 216 9.92 18.17 4.24
C VAL A 216 11.35 18.70 4.39
N ASP A 217 11.81 18.92 5.62
CA ASP A 217 13.15 19.44 5.90
C ASP A 217 14.25 18.46 5.48
N ARG A 218 14.05 17.16 5.71
CA ARG A 218 14.98 16.08 5.29
C ARG A 218 15.08 15.98 3.77
N ILE A 219 13.95 16.02 3.07
CA ILE A 219 13.93 16.05 1.59
C ILE A 219 14.60 17.32 1.07
N ALA A 220 14.29 18.49 1.65
CA ALA A 220 14.87 19.76 1.23
C ALA A 220 16.39 19.77 1.47
N GLY A 221 16.84 19.24 2.61
CA GLY A 221 18.26 19.08 2.95
C GLY A 221 19.00 18.17 1.97
N TYR A 222 18.40 17.04 1.56
CA TYR A 222 18.97 16.13 0.57
C TYR A 222 19.27 16.82 -0.76
N PHE A 223 18.31 17.60 -1.30
CA PHE A 223 18.52 18.34 -2.55
C PHE A 223 19.26 19.68 -2.39
N GLY A 224 19.69 20.05 -1.18
CA GLY A 224 20.36 21.33 -0.92
C GLY A 224 19.46 22.56 -1.16
N VAL A 225 18.14 22.42 -1.04
CA VAL A 225 17.17 23.48 -1.31
C VAL A 225 16.53 24.03 -0.03
N ARG A 226 16.08 25.29 -0.07
CA ARG A 226 15.31 25.90 1.03
C ARG A 226 13.85 25.99 0.68
N ARG A 227 12.97 25.63 1.63
CA ARG A 227 11.52 25.61 1.45
C ARG A 227 10.79 26.32 2.57
N PHE A 228 9.80 27.11 2.18
CA PHE A 228 8.86 27.73 3.11
C PHE A 228 7.69 26.77 3.33
N LYS A 229 7.36 26.51 4.59
CA LYS A 229 6.21 25.67 4.98
C LYS A 229 5.03 26.58 5.31
N LEU A 230 3.92 26.41 4.59
CA LEU A 230 2.68 27.15 4.83
C LEU A 230 1.66 26.24 5.52
N HIS A 231 1.45 26.46 6.81
CA HIS A 231 0.50 25.68 7.60
C HIS A 231 -0.93 26.17 7.38
N LEU A 232 -1.77 25.28 6.87
CA LEU A 232 -3.17 25.54 6.57
C LEU A 232 -4.05 24.80 7.58
N PRO A 233 -4.99 25.48 8.27
CA PRO A 233 -5.90 24.81 9.19
C PRO A 233 -6.65 23.67 8.50
N ALA A 234 -6.67 22.47 9.11
CA ALA A 234 -7.26 21.29 8.51
C ALA A 234 -8.75 21.48 8.14
N GLY A 235 -9.49 22.26 8.93
CA GLY A 235 -10.89 22.61 8.65
C GLY A 235 -11.06 23.42 7.36
N LEU A 236 -10.14 24.35 7.08
CA LEU A 236 -10.17 25.16 5.85
C LEU A 236 -9.88 24.29 4.63
N VAL A 237 -8.87 23.41 4.73
CA VAL A 237 -8.53 22.47 3.65
C VAL A 237 -9.67 21.49 3.39
N LYS A 238 -10.30 20.97 4.45
CA LYS A 238 -11.48 20.09 4.34
C LYS A 238 -12.64 20.81 3.66
N PHE A 239 -12.94 22.04 4.05
CA PHE A 239 -14.00 22.84 3.43
C PHE A 239 -13.74 23.07 1.95
N ALA A 240 -12.52 23.50 1.59
CA ALA A 240 -12.13 23.69 0.19
C ALA A 240 -12.22 22.38 -0.61
N ALA A 241 -11.76 21.26 -0.05
CA ALA A 241 -11.82 19.95 -0.69
C ALA A 241 -13.28 19.51 -0.96
N THR A 242 -14.19 19.75 -0.01
CA THR A 242 -15.62 19.44 -0.18
C THR A 242 -16.25 20.27 -1.29
N VAL A 243 -16.00 21.58 -1.31
CA VAL A 243 -16.54 22.50 -2.34
C VAL A 243 -16.02 22.11 -3.73
N LEU A 244 -14.71 21.93 -3.88
CA LEU A 244 -14.08 21.56 -5.14
C LEU A 244 -14.54 20.17 -5.63
N SER A 245 -14.68 19.20 -4.72
CA SER A 245 -15.20 17.88 -5.06
C SER A 245 -16.65 17.95 -5.54
N GLY A 246 -17.49 18.78 -4.92
CA GLY A 246 -18.87 19.03 -5.35
C GLY A 246 -18.97 19.70 -6.72
N MET A 247 -17.95 20.47 -7.11
CA MET A 247 -17.82 21.06 -8.45
C MET A 247 -17.22 20.08 -9.49
N GLY A 248 -17.00 18.81 -9.12
CA GLY A 248 -16.42 17.79 -10.00
C GLY A 248 -14.89 17.86 -10.13
N MET A 249 -14.22 18.74 -9.38
CA MET A 249 -12.76 18.89 -9.39
C MET A 249 -12.11 17.94 -8.38
N LYS A 250 -11.53 16.84 -8.86
CA LYS A 250 -10.88 15.80 -8.03
C LYS A 250 -9.45 16.17 -7.60
N ILE A 251 -9.25 17.33 -6.97
CA ILE A 251 -7.92 17.81 -6.55
C ILE A 251 -7.48 17.20 -5.21
N LEU A 252 -8.41 17.02 -4.26
CA LEU A 252 -8.14 16.44 -2.95
C LEU A 252 -9.39 15.71 -2.45
N VAL A 253 -9.27 14.42 -2.13
CA VAL A 253 -10.39 13.65 -1.59
C VAL A 253 -10.49 13.92 -0.08
N PRO A 254 -11.67 14.32 0.46
CA PRO A 254 -11.81 14.67 1.88
C PRO A 254 -11.34 13.59 2.86
N ASP A 255 -11.45 12.31 2.47
CA ASP A 255 -11.03 11.15 3.26
C ASP A 255 -9.50 11.05 3.47
N GLN A 256 -8.70 11.75 2.66
CA GLN A 256 -7.25 11.79 2.82
C GLN A 256 -6.82 12.59 4.05
N ILE A 257 -7.64 13.52 4.54
CA ILE A 257 -7.30 14.37 5.69
C ILE A 257 -7.35 13.57 7.01
N PRO A 258 -8.45 12.85 7.36
CA PRO A 258 -8.46 11.96 8.52
C PRO A 258 -7.34 10.92 8.47
N ARG A 259 -7.09 10.32 7.30
CA ARG A 259 -5.98 9.37 7.10
C ARG A 259 -4.61 9.97 7.39
N LEU A 260 -4.37 11.22 6.99
CA LEU A 260 -3.12 11.90 7.27
C LEU A 260 -2.97 12.16 8.77
N LEU A 261 -4.04 12.60 9.43
CA LEU A 261 -4.01 13.07 10.82
C LEU A 261 -4.18 11.97 11.87
N CYS A 262 -4.63 10.77 11.50
CA CYS A 262 -4.80 9.67 12.46
C CYS A 262 -3.46 9.24 13.06
N SER A 263 -3.53 8.76 14.30
CA SER A 263 -2.39 8.13 14.96
C SER A 263 -1.98 6.87 14.20
N LYS A 264 -0.68 6.66 14.04
CA LYS A 264 -0.13 5.52 13.30
C LYS A 264 0.94 4.88 14.16
N ASP A 265 0.89 3.56 14.24
CA ASP A 265 1.92 2.77 14.90
C ASP A 265 3.25 2.84 14.14
N GLN A 266 4.35 2.65 14.85
CA GLN A 266 5.70 2.53 14.32
C GLN A 266 6.39 1.24 14.79
N ASP A 267 5.75 0.44 15.65
CA ASP A 267 6.37 -0.75 16.21
C ASP A 267 6.60 -1.85 15.16
N ILE A 268 7.83 -1.93 14.66
CA ILE A 268 8.28 -2.99 13.76
C ILE A 268 8.87 -4.20 14.50
N SER A 269 8.79 -4.26 15.83
CA SER A 269 9.41 -5.34 16.63
C SER A 269 8.88 -6.72 16.24
N LYS A 270 7.56 -6.82 15.96
CA LYS A 270 6.97 -8.06 15.44
C LYS A 270 7.57 -8.48 14.10
N THR A 271 7.74 -7.52 13.18
CA THR A 271 8.37 -7.78 11.88
C THR A 271 9.80 -8.28 12.08
N SER A 272 10.60 -7.58 12.88
CA SER A 272 11.99 -7.94 13.15
C SER A 272 12.15 -9.28 13.88
N ALA A 273 11.15 -9.69 14.66
CA ALA A 273 11.12 -11.00 15.33
C ALA A 273 10.80 -12.15 14.36
N LEU A 274 9.96 -11.89 13.33
CA LEU A 274 9.60 -12.89 12.32
C LEU A 274 10.65 -13.01 11.22
N ILE A 275 11.26 -11.89 10.83
CA ILE A 275 12.15 -11.84 9.68
C ILE A 275 13.22 -10.77 9.84
N SER A 276 14.41 -11.04 9.29
CA SER A 276 15.47 -10.04 9.22
C SER A 276 14.98 -8.85 8.39
N TYR A 277 14.66 -7.76 9.08
CA TYR A 277 14.16 -6.52 8.51
C TYR A 277 15.03 -5.35 8.96
N SER A 278 15.67 -4.70 7.99
CA SER A 278 16.54 -3.54 8.23
C SER A 278 16.28 -2.53 7.11
N PRO A 279 15.17 -1.78 7.19
CA PRO A 279 14.79 -0.83 6.16
C PRO A 279 15.79 0.34 6.11
N ARG A 280 16.02 0.82 4.89
CA ARG A 280 16.86 1.99 4.63
C ARG A 280 16.25 3.26 5.20
N LYS A 281 17.13 4.21 5.54
CA LYS A 281 16.73 5.59 5.85
C LYS A 281 16.21 6.29 4.60
N LEU A 282 15.53 7.41 4.81
CA LEU A 282 14.91 8.17 3.73
C LEU A 282 15.92 8.59 2.64
N GLU A 283 17.09 9.11 3.02
CA GLU A 283 18.11 9.58 2.07
C GLU A 283 18.71 8.43 1.27
N GLU A 284 18.89 7.28 1.89
CA GLU A 284 19.45 6.09 1.25
C GLU A 284 18.51 5.59 0.15
N GLY A 285 17.20 5.52 0.41
CA GLY A 285 16.23 5.17 -0.64
C GLY A 285 16.03 6.28 -1.68
N MET A 286 16.13 7.57 -1.29
CA MET A 286 16.14 8.67 -2.26
C MET A 286 17.36 8.58 -3.19
N ALA A 287 18.54 8.21 -2.70
CA ALA A 287 19.74 8.05 -3.51
C ALA A 287 19.66 6.93 -4.56
N GLU A 288 18.74 5.97 -4.42
CA GLU A 288 18.54 4.96 -5.46
C GLU A 288 17.70 5.44 -6.64
N TYR A 289 16.65 6.20 -6.35
CA TYR A 289 15.64 6.57 -7.35
C TYR A 289 15.73 8.03 -7.81
N TRP A 290 16.06 8.93 -6.89
CA TRP A 290 16.10 10.38 -7.10
C TRP A 290 17.54 10.91 -7.16
N ARG A 291 18.41 10.19 -7.88
CA ARG A 291 19.76 10.67 -8.23
C ARG A 291 19.63 11.99 -9.01
N ASP A 292 20.50 12.95 -8.69
CA ASP A 292 20.45 14.36 -9.15
C ASP A 292 20.09 14.54 -10.64
#